data_AF-A0A4Q2RWA3-F1
#
_entry.id   AF-A0A4Q2RWA3-F1
#
_cell.length_a   1.000
_cell.length_b   1.000
_cell.length_c   1.000
_cell.angle_alpha   90.00
_cell.angle_beta   90.00
_cell.angle_gamma   90.00
#
_symmetry.space_group_name_H-M   'P 1'
#
loop_
_entity.id
_entity.type
_entity.pdbx_description
1 polymer ?
#
loop_
_entity_poly.entity_id
_entity_poly.type
_entity_poly.pdbx_seq_one_letter_code
_entity_poly.pdbx_strand_id
1 'polypeptide(L)'
;MNDPRSQQEILAAISEAREDLSTSLADLTETVDALNARPLLTPEEKEALEAQASSGELGEDMKTLVEKIRGGEDSWEQVFSGDSPNATLLQGHLNRMVEEHKEDIALAFEELVEAEEAKGNFLLDEVPTSES
;
A
#
# COMPACT_ATOMS: atom_id res chain seq x y z
N MET A 1 -38.66 26.09 22.99
CA MET A 1 -37.73 26.16 24.13
C MET A 1 -36.69 25.09 23.91
N ASN A 2 -35.42 25.46 23.67
CA ASN A 2 -34.32 24.49 23.66
C ASN A 2 -34.08 24.07 25.11
N ASP A 3 -34.26 22.79 25.41
CA ASP A 3 -34.02 22.24 26.75
C ASP A 3 -32.51 22.22 27.01
N PRO A 4 -31.99 22.89 28.05
CA PRO A 4 -30.57 22.85 28.37
C PRO A 4 -30.05 21.42 28.65
N ARG A 5 -30.93 20.47 29.00
CA ARG A 5 -30.55 19.05 29.14
C ARG A 5 -30.24 18.41 27.79
N SER A 6 -31.01 18.72 26.73
CA SER A 6 -30.73 18.20 25.39
C SER A 6 -29.48 18.81 24.77
N GLN A 7 -29.16 20.06 25.11
CA GLN A 7 -27.89 20.67 24.71
C GLN A 7 -26.69 20.01 25.40
N GLN A 8 -26.81 19.64 26.67
CA GLN A 8 -25.75 18.91 27.39
C GLN A 8 -25.56 17.49 26.83
N GLU A 9 -26.64 16.79 26.50
CA GLU A 9 -26.59 15.47 25.88
C GLU A 9 -25.91 15.50 24.50
N ILE A 10 -26.22 16.51 23.66
CA ILE A 10 -25.56 16.69 22.37
C ILE A 10 -24.07 17.00 22.55
N LEU A 11 -23.71 17.85 23.51
CA LEU A 11 -22.29 18.16 23.78
C LEU A 11 -21.53 16.95 24.31
N ALA A 12 -22.16 16.12 25.14
CA ALA A 12 -21.58 14.86 25.61
C ALA A 12 -21.33 13.90 24.45
N ALA A 13 -22.32 13.71 23.57
CA ALA A 13 -22.19 12.85 22.39
C ALA A 13 -21.12 13.35 21.40
N ILE A 14 -21.01 14.67 21.20
CA ILE A 14 -19.94 15.25 20.37
C ILE A 14 -18.56 15.04 21.00
N SER A 15 -18.46 15.14 22.34
CA SER A 15 -17.19 14.91 23.03
C SER A 15 -16.75 13.45 22.94
N GLU A 16 -17.68 12.51 23.14
CA GLU A 16 -17.46 11.08 23.00
C GLU A 16 -17.03 10.73 21.57
N ALA A 17 -17.78 11.19 20.56
CA ALA A 17 -17.43 10.97 19.15
C ALA A 17 -16.05 11.54 18.78
N ARG A 18 -15.64 12.67 19.38
CA ARG A 18 -14.30 13.24 19.15
C ARG A 18 -13.21 12.38 19.78
N GLU A 19 -13.47 11.80 20.95
CA GLU A 19 -12.53 10.94 21.65
C GLU A 19 -12.36 9.61 20.91
N ASP A 20 -13.45 9.03 20.42
CA ASP A 20 -13.44 7.83 19.58
C ASP A 20 -12.68 8.06 18.27
N LEU A 21 -12.93 9.20 17.60
CA LEU A 21 -12.21 9.57 16.39
C LEU A 21 -10.71 9.77 16.66
N SER A 22 -10.36 10.43 17.77
CA SER A 22 -8.96 10.65 18.13
C SER A 22 -8.24 9.33 18.43
N THR A 23 -8.92 8.38 19.07
CA THR A 23 -8.39 7.05 19.36
C THR A 23 -8.19 6.27 18.06
N SER A 24 -9.21 6.25 17.20
CA SER A 24 -9.15 5.58 15.90
C SER A 24 -8.03 6.14 15.00
N LEU A 25 -7.79 7.46 15.05
CA LEU A 25 -6.69 8.09 14.33
C LEU A 25 -5.32 7.70 14.89
N ALA A 26 -5.20 7.59 16.22
CA ALA A 26 -3.96 7.14 16.86
C ALA A 26 -3.64 5.70 16.47
N ASP A 27 -4.63 4.80 16.53
CA ASP A 27 -4.49 3.39 16.14
C ASP A 27 -4.13 3.25 14.66
N LEU A 28 -4.75 4.05 13.78
CA LEU A 28 -4.43 4.07 12.36
C LEU A 28 -3.00 4.56 12.12
N THR A 29 -2.58 5.61 12.84
CA THR A 29 -1.21 6.14 12.74
C THR A 29 -0.20 5.09 13.19
N GLU A 30 -0.43 4.43 14.32
CA GLU A 30 0.43 3.35 14.81
C GLU A 30 0.50 2.17 13.82
N THR A 31 -0.63 1.82 13.22
CA THR A 31 -0.70 0.76 12.21
C THR A 31 0.10 1.13 10.97
N VAL A 32 -0.04 2.37 10.47
CA VAL A 32 0.72 2.87 9.32
C VAL A 32 2.21 2.91 9.63
N ASP A 33 2.59 3.39 10.80
CA ASP A 33 3.99 3.44 11.23
C ASP A 33 4.58 2.02 11.36
N ALA A 34 3.83 1.07 11.92
CA ALA A 34 4.25 -0.32 12.02
C ALA A 34 4.40 -1.00 10.65
N LEU A 35 3.53 -0.66 9.69
CA LEU A 35 3.65 -1.13 8.31
C LEU A 35 4.87 -0.53 7.62
N ASN A 36 5.14 0.77 7.81
CA ASN A 36 6.29 1.45 7.24
C ASN A 36 7.63 1.03 7.87
N ALA A 37 7.63 0.65 9.15
CA ALA A 37 8.82 0.19 9.86
C ALA A 37 9.26 -1.22 9.44
N ARG A 38 8.40 -1.98 8.77
CA ARG A 38 8.76 -3.30 8.25
C ARG A 38 9.62 -3.14 7.00
N PRO A 39 10.82 -3.76 6.96
CA PRO A 39 11.63 -3.74 5.76
C PRO A 39 10.87 -4.41 4.62
N LEU A 40 10.84 -3.76 3.45
CA LEU A 40 10.13 -4.23 2.26
C LEU A 40 10.64 -5.58 1.76
N LEU A 41 11.91 -5.88 2.03
CA LEU A 41 12.53 -7.17 1.75
C LEU A 41 13.25 -7.67 3.01
N THR A 42 13.09 -8.95 3.31
CA THR A 42 13.97 -9.64 4.26
C THR A 42 15.40 -9.70 3.72
N PRO A 43 16.42 -9.91 4.60
CA PRO A 43 17.80 -10.07 4.15
C PRO A 43 17.98 -11.16 3.09
N GLU A 44 17.27 -12.28 3.24
CA GLU A 44 17.30 -13.41 2.32
C GLU A 44 16.69 -13.05 0.97
N GLU A 45 15.55 -12.35 0.94
CA GLU A 45 14.92 -11.89 -0.30
C GLU A 45 15.78 -10.86 -1.02
N LYS A 46 16.44 -9.98 -0.26
CA LYS A 46 17.39 -9.01 -0.82
C LYS A 46 18.59 -9.69 -1.46
N GLU A 47 19.16 -10.70 -0.82
CA GLU A 47 20.27 -11.49 -1.40
C GLU A 47 19.84 -12.23 -2.66
N ALA A 48 18.65 -12.85 -2.66
CA ALA A 48 18.10 -13.53 -3.83
C ALA A 48 17.86 -12.55 -5.00
N LEU A 49 17.27 -11.39 -4.72
CA LEU A 49 17.04 -10.33 -5.70
C LEU A 49 18.35 -9.84 -6.31
N GLU A 50 19.36 -9.59 -5.46
CA GLU A 50 20.67 -9.16 -5.92
C GLU A 50 21.38 -10.21 -6.77
N ALA A 51 21.24 -11.50 -6.43
CA ALA A 51 21.81 -12.60 -7.21
C ALA A 51 21.17 -12.70 -8.61
N GLN A 52 19.83 -12.67 -8.68
CA GLN A 52 19.08 -12.75 -9.95
C GLN A 52 19.28 -11.51 -10.82
N ALA A 53 19.36 -10.33 -10.22
CA ALA A 53 19.68 -9.11 -10.94
C ALA A 53 21.14 -9.13 -11.46
N SER A 54 22.09 -9.59 -10.65
CA SER A 54 23.51 -9.69 -11.03
C SER A 54 23.75 -10.69 -12.16
N SER A 55 22.97 -11.78 -12.21
CA SER A 55 23.05 -12.76 -13.30
C SER A 55 22.48 -12.23 -14.62
N GLY A 56 21.76 -11.10 -14.58
CA GLY A 56 21.05 -10.52 -15.72
C GLY A 56 19.70 -11.19 -16.01
N GLU A 57 19.28 -12.14 -15.18
CA GLU A 57 18.01 -12.86 -15.32
C GLU A 57 16.80 -11.92 -15.23
N LEU A 58 16.89 -10.89 -14.40
CA LEU A 58 15.86 -9.86 -14.27
C LEU A 58 15.96 -8.74 -15.34
N GLY A 59 16.96 -8.80 -16.22
CA GLY A 59 17.25 -7.83 -17.27
C GLY A 59 18.37 -6.84 -16.93
N GLU A 60 18.85 -6.13 -17.95
CA GLU A 60 20.01 -5.21 -17.84
C GLU A 60 19.74 -4.00 -16.93
N ASP A 61 18.50 -3.52 -16.87
CA ASP A 61 18.12 -2.41 -15.97
C ASP A 61 18.30 -2.79 -14.51
N MET A 62 17.89 -4.01 -14.14
CA MET A 62 18.05 -4.54 -12.78
C MET A 62 19.50 -4.83 -12.43
N LYS A 63 20.28 -5.31 -13.41
CA LYS A 63 21.72 -5.49 -13.23
C LYS A 63 22.42 -4.16 -12.95
N THR A 64 22.10 -3.12 -13.73
CA THR A 64 22.62 -1.76 -13.56
C THR A 64 22.22 -1.19 -12.19
N LEU A 65 20.97 -1.44 -11.77
CA LEU A 65 20.47 -1.02 -10.46
C LEU A 65 21.25 -1.65 -9.31
N VAL A 66 21.52 -2.96 -9.37
CA VAL A 66 22.30 -3.65 -8.33
C VAL A 66 23.75 -3.22 -8.30
N GLU A 67 24.36 -2.92 -9.45
CA GLU A 67 25.70 -2.34 -9.50
C GLU A 67 25.77 -0.97 -8.79
N LYS A 68 24.75 -0.12 -8.98
CA LYS A 68 24.63 1.19 -8.31
C LYS A 68 24.43 1.05 -6.80
N ILE A 69 23.57 0.13 -6.37
CA ILE A 69 23.33 -0.16 -4.96
C ILE A 69 24.62 -0.68 -4.29
N ARG A 70 25.33 -1.62 -4.93
CA ARG A 70 26.62 -2.14 -4.42
C ARG A 70 27.72 -1.09 -4.42
N GLY A 71 27.69 -0.16 -5.36
CA GLY A 71 28.59 1.00 -5.41
C GLY A 71 28.32 2.05 -4.32
N GLY A 72 27.21 1.92 -3.58
CA GLY A 72 26.78 2.90 -2.57
C GLY A 72 26.20 4.19 -3.18
N GLU A 73 25.88 4.17 -4.48
CA GLU A 73 25.21 5.28 -5.17
C GLU A 73 23.70 5.29 -4.92
N ASP A 74 23.16 4.18 -4.38
CA ASP A 74 21.74 3.98 -4.16
C ASP A 74 21.47 2.97 -3.03
N SER A 75 20.22 2.86 -2.59
CA SER A 75 19.76 1.85 -1.64
C SER A 75 18.42 1.27 -2.07
N TRP A 76 18.17 0.00 -1.71
CA TRP A 76 16.87 -0.63 -2.01
C TRP A 76 15.71 0.16 -1.41
N GLU A 77 15.88 0.70 -0.22
CA GLU A 77 14.87 1.52 0.47
C GLU A 77 14.53 2.79 -0.33
N GLN A 78 15.54 3.44 -0.92
CA GLN A 78 15.34 4.62 -1.77
C GLN A 78 14.73 4.28 -3.13
N VAL A 79 15.08 3.12 -3.67
CA VAL A 79 14.53 2.63 -4.95
C VAL A 79 13.06 2.26 -4.81
N PHE A 80 12.69 1.51 -3.78
CA PHE A 80 11.30 1.09 -3.59
C PHE A 80 10.38 2.22 -3.10
N SER A 81 10.92 3.21 -2.37
CA SER A 81 10.16 4.42 -2.02
C SER A 81 9.96 5.37 -3.20
N GLY A 82 10.72 5.19 -4.29
CA GLY A 82 10.70 6.08 -5.46
C GLY A 82 11.53 7.35 -5.29
N ASP A 83 12.22 7.52 -4.16
CA ASP A 83 13.09 8.66 -3.90
C ASP A 83 14.44 8.59 -4.64
N SER A 84 14.79 7.40 -5.14
CA SER A 84 16.01 7.20 -5.92
C SER A 84 15.88 7.80 -7.34
N PRO A 85 16.93 8.49 -7.83
CA PRO A 85 17.02 8.90 -9.23
C PRO A 85 17.08 7.71 -10.22
N ASN A 86 17.34 6.50 -9.73
CA ASN A 86 17.39 5.27 -10.52
C ASN A 86 16.12 4.41 -10.35
N ALA A 87 15.07 4.89 -9.68
CA ALA A 87 13.83 4.13 -9.45
C ALA A 87 13.17 3.65 -10.76
N THR A 88 13.38 4.36 -11.86
CA THR A 88 12.90 3.96 -13.19
C THR A 88 13.51 2.65 -13.70
N LEU A 89 14.68 2.25 -13.21
CA LEU A 89 15.31 0.96 -13.57
C LEU A 89 14.51 -0.23 -13.02
N LEU A 90 13.92 -0.07 -11.82
CA LEU A 90 13.01 -1.07 -11.26
C LEU A 90 11.69 -1.12 -12.04
N GLN A 91 11.19 0.04 -12.49
CA GLN A 91 9.93 0.15 -13.21
C GLN A 91 9.92 -0.67 -14.51
N GLY A 92 11.04 -0.77 -15.22
CA GLY A 92 11.16 -1.60 -16.42
C GLY A 92 10.93 -3.09 -16.14
N HIS A 93 11.42 -3.59 -15.01
CA HIS A 93 11.19 -4.97 -14.59
C HIS A 93 9.75 -5.20 -14.13
N LEU A 94 9.19 -4.28 -13.33
CA LEU A 94 7.81 -4.36 -12.86
C LEU A 94 6.80 -4.35 -14.02
N ASN A 95 7.00 -3.47 -15.01
CA ASN A 95 6.14 -3.44 -16.19
C ASN A 95 6.18 -4.76 -16.97
N ARG A 96 7.35 -5.41 -17.04
CA ARG A 96 7.48 -6.71 -17.69
C ARG A 96 6.72 -7.79 -16.93
N MET A 97 6.89 -7.87 -15.60
CA MET A 97 6.15 -8.82 -14.77
C MET A 97 4.64 -8.61 -14.89
N VAL A 98 4.18 -7.35 -14.89
CA VAL A 98 2.76 -7.04 -15.05
C VAL A 98 2.25 -7.48 -16.41
N GLU A 99 2.98 -7.22 -17.51
CA GLU A 99 2.56 -7.70 -18.83
C GLU A 99 2.56 -9.22 -18.96
N GLU A 100 3.54 -9.90 -18.35
CA GLU A 100 3.63 -11.36 -18.35
C GLU A 100 2.52 -12.02 -17.53
N HIS A 101 2.07 -11.38 -16.45
CA HIS A 101 1.12 -11.95 -15.49
C HIS A 101 -0.23 -11.21 -15.41
N LYS A 102 -0.54 -10.31 -16.35
CA LYS A 102 -1.77 -9.48 -16.26
C LYS A 102 -3.06 -10.29 -16.14
N GLU A 103 -3.12 -11.44 -16.80
CA GLU A 103 -4.30 -12.32 -16.76
C GLU A 103 -4.43 -13.00 -15.39
N ASP A 104 -3.31 -13.47 -14.83
CA ASP A 104 -3.26 -14.06 -13.49
C ASP A 104 -3.62 -13.02 -12.41
N ILE A 105 -3.11 -11.79 -12.56
CA ILE A 105 -3.42 -10.67 -11.67
C ILE A 105 -4.91 -10.33 -11.74
N ALA A 106 -5.48 -10.25 -12.94
CA ALA A 106 -6.90 -9.96 -13.13
C ALA A 106 -7.79 -11.02 -12.47
N LEU A 107 -7.46 -12.30 -12.65
CA LEU A 107 -8.20 -13.40 -12.03
C LEU A 107 -8.13 -13.35 -10.49
N ALA A 108 -6.93 -13.10 -9.93
CA ALA A 108 -6.76 -12.97 -8.49
C ALA A 108 -7.58 -11.80 -7.89
N PHE A 109 -7.73 -10.71 -8.66
CA PHE A 109 -8.59 -9.60 -8.25
C PHE A 109 -10.08 -9.96 -8.29
N GLU A 110 -10.54 -10.68 -9.32
CA GLU A 110 -11.93 -11.18 -9.40
C GLU A 110 -12.25 -12.10 -8.21
N GLU A 111 -11.38 -13.06 -7.91
CA GLU A 111 -11.54 -13.96 -6.76
C GLU A 111 -11.57 -13.20 -5.42
N LEU A 112 -10.73 -12.17 -5.26
CA LEU A 112 -10.72 -11.34 -4.06
C LEU A 112 -12.04 -10.56 -3.89
N VAL A 113 -12.55 -9.98 -4.98
CA VAL A 113 -13.82 -9.24 -4.98
C VAL A 113 -14.96 -10.18 -4.60
N GLU A 114 -15.06 -11.36 -5.23
CA GLU A 114 -16.09 -12.35 -4.90
C GLU A 114 -16.01 -12.79 -3.43
N ALA A 115 -14.80 -12.98 -2.90
CA ALA A 115 -14.59 -13.37 -1.51
C ALA A 115 -15.00 -12.27 -0.50
N GLU A 116 -14.79 -10.99 -0.83
CA GLU A 116 -15.21 -9.87 0.02
C GLU A 116 -16.71 -9.55 -0.11
N GLU A 117 -17.30 -9.72 -1.29
CA GLU A 117 -18.75 -9.68 -1.49
C GLU A 117 -19.44 -10.78 -0.66
N ALA A 118 -18.90 -12.00 -0.66
CA ALA A 118 -19.41 -13.10 0.15
C ALA A 118 -19.33 -12.84 1.67
N LYS A 119 -18.38 -11.99 2.11
CA LYS A 119 -18.26 -11.53 3.51
C LYS A 119 -19.16 -10.34 3.83
N GLY A 120 -19.87 -9.78 2.85
CA GLY A 120 -20.75 -8.62 3.01
C GLY A 120 -20.00 -7.29 3.14
N ASN A 121 -18.74 -7.23 2.69
CA ASN A 121 -17.84 -6.09 2.88
C ASN A 121 -17.92 -5.03 1.76
N PHE A 122 -18.90 -5.11 0.84
CA PHE A 122 -18.94 -4.24 -0.33
C PHE A 122 -19.80 -2.97 -0.13
N LEU A 123 -19.15 -1.82 -0.10
CA LEU A 123 -19.72 -0.47 -0.02
C LEU A 123 -20.17 0.07 -1.41
N LEU A 124 -20.93 -0.69 -2.20
CA LEU A 124 -21.50 -0.19 -3.47
C LEU A 124 -23.03 -0.02 -3.49
N ASP A 125 -23.73 -0.27 -2.38
CA ASP A 125 -25.21 -0.20 -2.39
C ASP A 125 -25.78 1.24 -2.38
N GLU A 126 -24.95 2.28 -2.29
CA GLU A 126 -25.40 3.67 -2.42
C GLU A 126 -24.39 4.54 -3.21
N VAL A 127 -24.21 4.28 -4.50
CA VAL A 127 -24.01 5.41 -5.43
C VAL A 127 -25.40 5.83 -5.87
N PRO A 128 -25.96 6.96 -5.40
CA PRO A 128 -27.20 7.45 -5.96
C PRO A 128 -26.92 7.78 -7.42
N THR A 129 -27.35 6.91 -8.33
CA THR A 129 -27.46 7.28 -9.74
C THR A 129 -28.45 8.43 -9.77
N SER A 130 -27.91 9.63 -9.91
CA SER A 130 -28.69 10.83 -10.15
C SER A 130 -29.32 10.68 -11.53
N GLU A 131 -30.44 9.96 -11.61
CA GLU A 131 -31.33 10.07 -12.76
C GLU A 131 -31.89 11.49 -12.75
N SER A 132 -31.48 12.24 -13.77
CA SER A 132 -31.98 13.59 -14.08
C SER A 132 -33.31 13.52 -14.83
#